data_AF-A0A662C8Y1-F1
#
_entry.id   AF-A0A662C8Y1-F1
#
_cell.length_a   1.000
_cell.length_b   1.000
_cell.length_c   1.000
_cell.angle_alpha   90.00
_cell.angle_beta   90.00
_cell.angle_gamma   90.00
#
_symmetry.space_group_name_H-M   'P 1'
#
loop_
_entity.id
_entity.type
_entity.pdbx_description
1 polymer ?
#
loop_
_entity_poly.entity_id
_entity_poly.type
_entity_poly.pdbx_seq_one_letter_code
_entity_poly.pdbx_strand_id
1 'polypeptide(L)' 'MIRNFVEMPFYKGVIIAASLFFVVAGAFKLIWDLFSGEAFSEVVTKMGTTDFLISNFIGAIVYGIVITFYYKWKAKKYQR' A
#
# COMPACT_ATOMS: atom_id res chain seq x y z
N MET A 1 6.29 -16.99 -5.80
CA MET A 1 6.05 -15.56 -5.52
C MET A 1 6.25 -15.21 -4.04
N ILE A 2 5.56 -15.88 -3.10
CA ILE A 2 5.72 -15.63 -1.64
C ILE A 2 7.12 -15.97 -1.11
N ARG A 3 7.72 -17.07 -1.58
CA ARG A 3 9.08 -17.48 -1.17
C ARG A 3 10.14 -16.41 -1.47
N ASN A 4 10.08 -15.82 -2.67
CA ASN A 4 10.97 -14.73 -3.08
C ASN A 4 10.77 -13.48 -2.20
N PHE A 5 9.53 -13.16 -1.79
CA PHE A 5 9.25 -12.02 -0.91
C PHE A 5 9.84 -12.20 0.50
N VAL A 6 9.81 -13.42 1.02
CA VAL A 6 10.38 -13.77 2.33
C VAL A 6 11.92 -13.70 2.30
N GLU A 7 12.53 -14.18 1.23
CA GLU A 7 13.99 -14.24 1.04
C GLU A 7 14.60 -12.86 0.70
N MET A 8 13.81 -11.92 0.19
CA MET A 8 14.27 -10.57 -0.14
C MET A 8 14.66 -9.73 1.10
N PRO A 9 15.60 -8.77 0.97
CA PRO A 9 15.90 -7.81 2.02
C PRO A 9 14.65 -7.09 2.54
N PHE A 10 14.57 -6.85 3.85
CA PHE A 10 13.39 -6.28 4.51
C PHE A 10 12.91 -4.99 3.85
N TYR A 11 13.81 -4.04 3.60
CA TYR A 11 13.47 -2.77 2.96
C TYR A 11 12.85 -2.95 1.57
N LYS A 12 13.29 -3.95 0.78
CA LYS A 12 12.70 -4.22 -0.54
C LYS A 12 11.27 -4.77 -0.41
N GLY A 13 11.03 -5.64 0.57
CA GLY A 13 9.69 -6.14 0.86
C GLY A 13 8.74 -5.02 1.29
N VAL A 14 9.21 -4.12 2.15
CA VAL A 14 8.45 -2.95 2.61
C VAL A 14 8.09 -2.05 1.45
N ILE A 15 9.05 -1.70 0.59
CA ILE A 15 8.81 -0.83 -0.57
C ILE A 15 7.77 -1.46 -1.50
N ILE A 16 7.91 -2.74 -1.85
CA ILE A 16 6.97 -3.42 -2.75
C ILE A 16 5.56 -3.46 -2.16
N ALA A 17 5.44 -3.83 -0.88
CA ALA A 17 4.14 -3.90 -0.20
C ALA A 17 3.50 -2.51 -0.05
N ALA A 18 4.30 -1.49 0.25
CA ALA A 18 3.85 -0.11 0.33
C ALA A 18 3.38 0.41 -1.03
N SER A 19 4.16 0.19 -2.10
CA SER A 19 3.78 0.60 -3.46
C SER A 19 2.48 -0.06 -3.92
N LEU A 20 2.33 -1.37 -3.68
CA LEU A 20 1.09 -2.09 -3.99
C LEU A 20 -0.11 -1.53 -3.22
N PHE A 21 0.05 -1.31 -1.91
CA PHE A 21 -1.00 -0.73 -1.09
C PHE A 21 -1.40 0.67 -1.55
N PHE A 22 -0.42 1.52 -1.86
CA PHE A 22 -0.67 2.88 -2.32
C PHE A 22 -1.51 2.90 -3.61
N VAL A 23 -1.17 2.06 -4.58
CA VAL A 23 -1.92 1.94 -5.84
C VAL A 23 -3.33 1.41 -5.60
N VAL A 24 -3.48 0.35 -4.79
CA VAL A 24 -4.78 -0.26 -4.52
C VAL A 24 -5.69 0.69 -3.74
N ALA A 25 -5.18 1.33 -2.68
CA ALA A 25 -5.93 2.30 -1.88
C ALA A 25 -6.35 3.51 -2.71
N GLY A 26 -5.45 4.01 -3.58
CA GLY A 26 -5.75 5.09 -4.52
C GLY A 26 -6.86 4.70 -5.49
N ALA A 27 -6.80 3.50 -6.08
CA ALA A 27 -7.82 3.00 -6.98
C ALA A 27 -9.18 2.82 -6.28
N PHE A 28 -9.20 2.25 -5.07
CA PHE A 28 -10.43 2.12 -4.28
C PHE A 28 -11.07 3.47 -3.97
N LYS A 29 -10.27 4.46 -3.59
CA LYS A 29 -10.76 5.80 -3.28
C LYS A 29 -11.30 6.51 -4.52
N LEU A 30 -10.60 6.40 -5.65
CA LEU A 30 -11.06 6.91 -6.94
C LEU A 30 -12.42 6.30 -7.31
N ILE A 31 -12.54 4.97 -7.19
CA ILE A 31 -13.80 4.26 -7.46
C ILE A 31 -14.91 4.74 -6.51
N TRP A 32 -14.61 4.84 -5.20
CA TRP A 32 -15.56 5.28 -4.19
C TRP A 32 -16.10 6.69 -4.42
N ASP A 33 -15.21 7.64 -4.73
CA ASP A 33 -15.58 9.04 -4.95
C ASP A 33 -16.41 9.19 -6.24
N LEU A 34 -16.09 8.42 -7.29
CA LEU A 34 -16.91 8.34 -8.50
C LEU A 34 -18.31 7.74 -8.24
N PHE A 35 -18.39 6.67 -7.43
CA PHE A 35 -19.69 6.10 -7.02
C PHE A 35 -20.51 7.06 -6.16
N SER A 36 -19.85 7.97 -5.44
CA SER A 36 -20.49 8.99 -4.60
C SER A 36 -21.04 10.17 -5.41
N GLY A 37 -20.87 10.16 -6.74
CA GLY A 37 -21.40 11.18 -7.65
C GLY A 37 -20.47 12.38 -7.86
N GLU A 38 -19.22 12.31 -7.40
CA GLU A 38 -18.23 13.37 -7.65
C GLU A 38 -17.78 13.37 -9.13
N ALA A 39 -17.53 14.55 -9.68
CA ALA A 39 -17.00 14.67 -11.03
C ALA A 39 -15.55 14.15 -11.07
N PHE A 40 -15.20 13.39 -12.12
CA PHE A 40 -13.85 12.81 -12.28
C PHE A 40 -12.72 13.85 -12.13
N SER A 41 -12.92 15.06 -12.64
CA SER A 41 -11.95 16.16 -12.51
C SER A 41 -11.71 16.54 -11.05
N GLU A 42 -12.75 16.61 -10.23
CA GLU A 42 -12.65 16.98 -8.81
C GLU A 42 -11.94 15.89 -8.00
N VAL A 43 -12.25 14.63 -8.28
CA VAL A 43 -11.61 13.48 -7.64
C VAL A 43 -10.10 13.46 -7.94
N VAL A 44 -9.72 13.63 -9.21
CA VAL A 44 -8.31 13.68 -9.60
C VAL A 44 -7.59 14.87 -8.97
N THR A 45 -8.23 16.04 -8.88
CA THR A 45 -7.67 17.20 -8.17
C THR A 45 -7.46 16.92 -6.69
N LYS A 46 -8.43 16.32 -5.99
CA LYS A 46 -8.32 15.92 -4.58
C LYS A 46 -7.18 14.92 -4.36
N MET A 47 -7.06 13.92 -5.24
CA MET A 47 -5.99 12.92 -5.18
C MET A 47 -4.59 13.50 -5.41
N GLY A 48 -4.49 14.60 -6.16
CA GLY A 48 -3.24 15.33 -6.41
C GLY A 48 -2.82 16.28 -5.28
N THR A 49 -3.66 16.50 -4.26
CA THR A 49 -3.30 17.38 -3.14
C THR A 49 -2.17 16.78 -2.30
N THR A 50 -1.28 17.65 -1.82
CA THR A 50 -0.14 17.25 -0.98
C THR A 50 -0.60 16.50 0.27
N ASP A 51 -1.69 16.97 0.91
CA ASP A 51 -2.23 16.34 2.12
C ASP A 51 -2.72 14.91 1.86
N PHE A 52 -3.42 14.70 0.75
CA PHE A 52 -3.85 13.37 0.32
C PHE A 52 -2.66 12.45 0.05
N LEU A 53 -1.66 12.93 -0.68
CA LEU A 53 -0.48 12.15 -1.04
C LEU A 53 0.33 11.78 0.20
N ILE A 54 0.56 12.71 1.12
CA ILE A 54 1.30 12.47 2.37
C ILE A 54 0.56 11.47 3.25
N SER A 55 -0.75 11.64 3.45
CA SER A 55 -1.55 10.73 4.30
C SER A 55 -1.52 9.30 3.75
N ASN A 56 -1.75 9.13 2.44
CA ASN A 56 -1.71 7.81 1.81
C ASN A 56 -0.29 7.24 1.76
N PHE A 57 0.74 8.07 1.63
CA PHE A 57 2.14 7.64 1.62
C PHE A 57 2.57 7.11 2.99
N ILE A 58 2.23 7.81 4.08
CA ILE A 58 2.49 7.36 5.44
C ILE A 58 1.74 6.05 5.70
N GLY A 59 0.46 5.97 5.32
CA GLY A 59 -0.34 4.74 5.44
C GLY A 59 0.29 3.57 4.69
N ALA A 60 0.77 3.80 3.47
CA ALA A 60 1.45 2.80 2.66
C ALA A 60 2.76 2.31 3.29
N ILE A 61 3.58 3.20 3.86
CA ILE A 61 4.81 2.82 4.56
C ILE A 61 4.49 1.96 5.78
N VAL A 62 3.55 2.40 6.61
CA VAL A 62 3.15 1.66 7.82
C VAL A 62 2.63 0.27 7.44
N TYR A 63 1.75 0.19 6.44
CA TYR A 63 1.24 -1.08 5.92
C TYR A 63 2.37 -1.97 5.42
N GLY A 64 3.29 -1.43 4.62
CA GLY A 64 4.43 -2.15 4.08
C GLY A 64 5.33 -2.74 5.18
N ILE A 65 5.59 -1.99 6.24
CA ILE A 65 6.35 -2.44 7.41
C ILE A 65 5.62 -3.59 8.11
N VAL A 66 4.34 -3.41 8.44
CA VAL A 66 3.54 -4.40 9.17
C VAL A 66 3.43 -5.72 8.39
N ILE A 67 3.10 -5.65 7.10
CA ILE A 67 2.96 -6.83 6.25
C ILE A 67 4.27 -7.55 6.05
N THR A 68 5.36 -6.81 5.78
CA THR A 68 6.68 -7.42 5.59
C THR A 68 7.15 -8.09 6.88
N PHE A 69 6.90 -7.48 8.04
CA PHE A 69 7.17 -8.08 9.33
C PHE A 69 6.35 -9.34 9.56
N TYR A 70 5.03 -9.28 9.34
CA TYR A 70 4.11 -10.41 9.51
C TYR A 70 4.52 -11.63 8.68
N TYR A 71 4.79 -11.45 7.38
CA TYR A 71 5.15 -12.57 6.51
C TYR A 71 6.54 -13.15 6.83
N LYS A 72 7.53 -12.32 7.15
CA LYS A 72 8.86 -12.81 7.55
C LYS A 72 8.83 -13.52 8.90
N TRP A 73 8.05 -13.02 9.87
CA TRP A 73 7.85 -13.68 11.16
C TRP A 73 7.14 -15.03 10.99
N LYS A 74 6.06 -15.07 10.20
CA LYS A 74 5.32 -16.30 9.91
C LYS A 74 6.20 -17.34 9.22
N ALA A 75 7.01 -16.95 8.24
CA ALA A 75 7.91 -17.87 7.54
C ALA A 75 8.97 -18.50 8.46
N LYS A 76 9.54 -17.72 9.40
CA LYS A 76 10.46 -18.24 10.42
C LYS A 76 9.82 -19.29 11.33
N LYS A 77 8.52 -19.18 11.59
CA LYS A 77 7.77 -20.12 12.43
C LYS A 77 7.47 -21.46 11.74
N TYR A 78 7.32 -21.45 10.40
CA TYR A 78 7.03 -22.65 9.59
C TYR A 78 8.28 -23.37 9.07
N GLN A 79 9.48 -22.79 9.25
CA GLN A 79 10.76 -23.44 8.96
C GLN A 79 11.41 -24.09 10.19
N ARG A 80 10.75 -24.07 11.35
CA ARG A 80 11.08 -24.88 12.54
C ARG A 80 10.11 -26.04 12.64
#